data_AF-A0A071LW09-F1
#
_entry.id   AF-A0A071LW09-F1
#
_cell.length_a   1.000
_cell.length_b   1.000
_cell.length_c   1.000
_cell.angle_alpha   90.00
_cell.angle_beta   90.00
_cell.angle_gamma   90.00
#
_symmetry.space_group_name_H-M   'P 1'
#
loop_
_entity.id
_entity.type
_entity.pdbx_description
1 polymer ?
#
loop_
_entity_poly.entity_id
_entity_poly.type
_entity_poly.pdbx_seq_one_letter_code
_entity_poly.pdbx_strand_id
1 'polypeptide(L)'
;MENTNIVMAEQQAPNTVSATNSVFNVQALGQLTAFANLMADATIAVPDHLVGKPADCMAIVMQAMQWGMNPYAVAQKTFFVGGKLGYEAQLISAILSSSGAIRGRFHYEYGGDWSKCIRSKDVTVTKTGSKGSYEKTERVRDWSDEDEDGLYIRAGAIIRGETEITWGEPLYLASVAIRNSPLWVTKPKQQILYLATKDWSKAYCPAAVMGFQDADDLSYREEKEINPAPVQRMSVAEITGGAEITHSAKESTGNIDSIADEFRDRIENAGSVDQAKAVRADIESQKSVLGSALFTELKNKAVKRYYLVDARNKLEASINSLPNPGEPGASDAFGKAENLLSSSKRHLNDELFDQFTITLADMRPEYIAD
;
A
#
# COMPACT_ATOMS: atom_id res chain seq x y z
N MET A 1 31.71 69.14 15.54
CA MET A 1 32.33 67.83 15.30
C MET A 1 31.32 66.80 15.73
N GLU A 2 30.46 66.39 14.80
CA GLU A 2 29.48 65.32 15.03
C GLU A 2 30.01 64.07 14.35
N ASN A 3 30.30 63.06 15.18
CA ASN A 3 30.64 61.72 14.73
C ASN A 3 29.36 61.01 14.32
N THR A 4 29.27 60.59 13.06
CA THR A 4 28.24 59.64 12.62
C THR A 4 28.93 58.41 12.06
N ASN A 5 29.16 57.43 12.94
CA ASN A 5 29.48 56.06 12.55
C ASN A 5 28.25 55.44 11.90
N ILE A 6 28.24 55.38 10.56
CA ILE A 6 27.29 54.56 9.82
C ILE A 6 27.84 53.13 9.83
N VAL A 7 27.32 52.32 10.75
CA VAL A 7 27.50 50.86 10.71
C VAL A 7 26.71 50.36 9.51
N MET A 8 27.42 49.98 8.43
CA MET A 8 26.82 49.19 7.35
C MET A 8 26.45 47.83 7.95
N ALA A 9 25.15 47.61 8.17
CA ALA A 9 24.64 46.28 8.44
C ALA A 9 24.82 45.45 7.16
N GLU A 10 25.77 44.52 7.19
CA GLU A 10 25.82 43.42 6.22
C GLU A 10 24.46 42.72 6.25
N GLN A 11 23.71 42.82 5.16
CA GLN A 11 22.58 41.94 4.90
C GLN A 11 23.14 40.53 4.75
N GLN A 12 23.21 39.80 5.87
CA GLN A 12 23.34 38.35 5.87
C GLN A 12 22.15 37.81 5.09
N ALA A 13 22.41 37.36 3.86
CA ALA A 13 21.50 36.51 3.12
C ALA A 13 21.09 35.34 4.03
N PRO A 14 19.82 34.91 4.02
CA PRO A 14 19.40 33.78 4.83
C PRO A 14 20.29 32.59 4.51
N ASN A 15 20.98 32.05 5.52
CA ASN A 15 21.78 30.85 5.41
C ASN A 15 20.84 29.71 4.98
N THR A 16 20.71 29.49 3.68
CA THR A 16 20.08 28.29 3.14
C THR A 16 21.00 27.14 3.51
N VAL A 17 20.72 26.50 4.65
CA VAL A 17 21.44 25.30 5.06
C VAL A 17 21.18 24.26 3.98
N SER A 18 22.18 24.02 3.13
CA SER A 18 22.07 23.02 2.07
C SER A 18 21.86 21.65 2.69
N ALA A 19 20.83 20.92 2.24
CA ALA A 19 20.50 19.58 2.72
C ALA A 19 21.75 18.68 2.74
N THR A 20 22.60 18.79 1.72
CA THR A 20 23.87 18.06 1.62
C THR A 20 24.82 18.36 2.80
N ASN A 21 24.93 19.62 3.24
CA ASN A 21 25.81 20.00 4.34
C ASN A 21 25.24 19.61 5.72
N SER A 22 23.92 19.49 5.85
CA SER A 22 23.27 19.03 7.09
C SER A 22 23.35 17.52 7.30
N VAL A 23 23.26 16.72 6.24
CA VAL A 23 23.27 15.25 6.36
C VAL A 23 24.63 14.72 6.79
N PHE A 24 25.73 15.38 6.38
CA PHE A 24 27.09 14.96 6.74
C PHE A 24 27.65 15.64 8.00
N ASN A 25 26.84 16.47 8.69
CA ASN A 25 27.23 17.11 9.94
C ASN A 25 26.45 16.49 11.11
N VAL A 26 27.16 15.81 12.02
CA VAL A 26 26.58 15.13 13.19
C VAL A 26 25.76 16.07 14.07
N GLN A 27 26.17 17.34 14.20
CA GLN A 27 25.43 18.35 14.97
C GLN A 27 24.13 18.76 14.27
N ALA A 28 24.15 18.90 12.94
CA ALA A 28 22.95 19.19 12.18
C ALA A 28 21.99 17.99 12.20
N LEU A 29 22.49 16.76 12.15
CA LEU A 29 21.66 15.56 12.27
C LEU A 29 20.92 15.50 13.61
N GLY A 30 21.56 15.88 14.72
CA GLY A 30 20.91 15.98 16.03
C GLY A 30 19.77 17.00 16.05
N GLN A 31 19.95 18.17 15.41
CA GLN A 31 18.90 19.19 15.29
C GLN A 31 17.74 18.71 14.42
N LEU A 32 18.02 18.00 13.33
CA LEU A 32 16.99 17.43 12.46
C LEU A 32 16.17 16.36 13.19
N THR A 33 16.81 15.49 13.97
CA THR A 33 16.12 14.50 14.80
C THR A 33 15.20 15.18 15.83
N ALA A 34 15.67 16.25 16.48
CA ALA A 34 14.84 17.01 17.41
C ALA A 34 13.63 17.66 16.72
N PHE A 35 13.83 18.22 15.53
CA PHE A 35 12.74 18.79 14.73
C PHE A 35 11.74 17.73 14.26
N ALA A 36 12.22 16.55 13.86
CA ALA A 36 11.38 15.43 13.46
C ALA A 36 10.53 14.88 14.62
N ASN A 37 11.08 14.82 15.83
CA ASN A 37 10.33 14.48 17.04
C ASN A 37 9.21 15.50 17.30
N LEU A 38 9.54 16.80 17.26
CA LEU A 38 8.55 17.86 17.42
C LEU A 38 7.43 17.77 16.37
N MET A 39 7.80 17.44 15.13
CA MET A 39 6.85 17.27 14.04
C MET A 39 5.96 16.04 14.25
N ALA A 40 6.49 14.94 14.80
CA ALA A 40 5.70 13.76 15.16
C ALA A 40 4.72 14.03 16.33
N ASP A 41 5.04 14.96 17.23
CA ASP A 41 4.16 15.38 18.33
C ASP A 41 3.05 16.34 17.86
N ALA A 42 3.18 16.93 16.68
CA ALA A 42 2.27 17.96 16.16
C ALA A 42 0.98 17.37 15.55
N THR A 43 0.06 16.91 16.40
CA THR A 43 -1.19 16.21 16.02
C THR A 43 -2.12 16.97 15.06
N ILE A 44 -2.09 18.31 15.05
CA ILE A 44 -2.96 19.13 14.18
C ILE A 44 -2.26 19.52 12.88
N ALA A 45 -0.95 19.78 12.94
CA ALA A 45 -0.20 20.34 11.82
C ALA A 45 0.28 19.28 10.83
N VAL A 46 0.27 18.01 11.25
CA VAL A 46 0.82 16.86 10.53
C VAL A 46 -0.26 15.79 10.38
N PRO A 47 -0.35 15.11 9.22
CA PRO A 47 -1.34 14.04 9.01
C PRO A 47 -1.23 12.87 9.99
N ASP A 48 -2.36 12.21 10.27
CA ASP A 48 -2.47 11.06 11.19
C ASP A 48 -1.44 9.94 10.94
N HIS A 49 -1.04 9.72 9.68
CA HIS A 49 -0.08 8.68 9.34
C HIS A 49 1.36 9.00 9.73
N LEU A 50 1.67 10.25 10.11
CA LEU A 50 2.98 10.72 10.56
C LEU A 50 3.02 11.05 12.07
N VAL A 51 1.86 11.21 12.72
CA VAL A 51 1.76 11.46 14.15
C VAL A 51 2.36 10.30 14.95
N GLY A 52 3.23 10.62 15.91
CA GLY A 52 3.95 9.64 16.73
C GLY A 52 5.00 8.81 15.98
N LYS A 53 5.34 9.18 14.73
CA LYS A 53 6.32 8.49 13.90
C LYS A 53 7.52 9.38 13.55
N PRO A 54 8.46 9.59 14.47
CA PRO A 54 9.58 10.51 14.27
C PRO A 54 10.51 10.11 13.11
N ALA A 55 10.67 8.81 12.83
CA ALA A 55 11.46 8.35 11.69
C ALA A 55 10.84 8.76 10.34
N ASP A 56 9.51 8.64 10.20
CA ASP A 56 8.81 9.03 8.98
C ASP A 56 8.80 10.57 8.82
N CYS A 57 8.61 11.31 9.94
CA CYS A 57 8.77 12.75 9.95
C CYS A 57 10.18 13.19 9.54
N MET A 58 11.22 12.50 10.01
CA MET A 58 12.60 12.77 9.63
C MET A 58 12.83 12.60 8.13
N ALA A 59 12.26 11.56 7.53
CA ALA A 59 12.31 11.37 6.07
C ALA A 59 11.67 12.55 5.32
N ILE A 60 10.52 13.04 5.79
CA ILE A 60 9.87 14.23 5.21
C ILE A 60 10.70 15.49 5.38
N VAL A 61 11.31 15.69 6.56
CA VAL A 61 12.18 16.84 6.83
C VAL A 61 13.36 16.85 5.87
N MET A 62 14.06 15.73 5.75
CA MET A 62 15.20 15.60 4.83
C MET A 62 14.77 15.85 3.37
N GLN A 63 13.64 15.29 2.95
CA GLN A 63 13.12 15.47 1.60
C GLN A 63 12.72 16.93 1.32
N ALA A 64 12.03 17.57 2.28
CA ALA A 64 11.63 18.97 2.18
C ALA A 64 12.84 19.90 2.11
N MET A 65 13.89 19.64 2.92
CA MET A 65 15.14 20.37 2.84
C MET A 65 15.81 20.22 1.47
N GLN A 66 15.81 19.02 0.89
CA GLN A 66 16.37 18.78 -0.44
C GLN A 66 15.63 19.59 -1.52
N TRP A 67 14.32 19.77 -1.39
CA TRP A 67 13.52 20.61 -2.28
C TRP A 67 13.53 22.10 -1.91
N GLY A 68 14.17 22.48 -0.80
CA GLY A 68 14.13 23.84 -0.26
C GLY A 68 12.74 24.29 0.17
N MET A 69 11.90 23.36 0.65
CA MET A 69 10.50 23.58 1.02
C MET A 69 10.28 23.44 2.52
N ASN A 70 9.17 23.99 3.02
CA ASN A 70 8.76 23.85 4.41
C ASN A 70 8.33 22.38 4.71
N PRO A 71 8.94 21.68 5.69
CA PRO A 71 8.59 20.31 6.03
C PRO A 71 7.11 20.07 6.37
N TYR A 72 6.46 21.00 7.06
CA TYR A 72 5.04 20.88 7.38
C TYR A 72 4.16 20.96 6.13
N ALA A 73 4.49 21.83 5.19
CA ALA A 73 3.76 21.96 3.93
C ALA A 73 3.92 20.71 3.05
N VAL A 74 5.12 20.12 3.03
CA VAL A 74 5.38 18.85 2.34
C VAL A 74 4.62 17.70 3.01
N ALA A 75 4.61 17.65 4.34
CA ALA A 75 3.90 16.62 5.11
C ALA A 75 2.41 16.59 4.80
N GLN A 76 1.76 17.76 4.72
CA GLN A 76 0.33 17.87 4.39
C GLN A 76 -0.02 17.35 2.99
N LYS A 77 0.98 17.19 2.11
CA LYS A 77 0.85 16.66 0.76
C LYS A 77 1.29 15.21 0.66
N THR A 78 1.38 14.50 1.79
CA THR A 78 1.70 13.08 1.82
C THR A 78 0.48 12.23 2.13
N PHE A 79 0.50 10.98 1.69
CA PHE A 79 -0.49 9.97 2.04
C PHE A 79 0.19 8.61 2.17
N PHE A 80 -0.49 7.66 2.80
CA PHE A 80 0.04 6.32 3.05
C PHE A 80 -0.77 5.27 2.28
N VAL A 81 -0.09 4.50 1.41
CA VAL A 81 -0.69 3.41 0.63
C VAL A 81 0.25 2.22 0.68
N GLY A 82 -0.26 1.06 1.13
CA GLY A 82 0.46 -0.21 1.05
C GLY A 82 1.82 -0.26 1.77
N GLY A 83 1.97 0.42 2.91
CA GLY A 83 3.25 0.44 3.63
C GLY A 83 4.24 1.49 3.15
N LYS A 84 3.93 2.22 2.08
CA LYS A 84 4.81 3.21 1.45
C LYS A 84 4.21 4.60 1.57
N LEU A 85 5.09 5.58 1.72
CA LEU A 85 4.74 7.01 1.76
C LEU A 85 4.69 7.56 0.33
N GLY A 86 3.56 8.14 -0.04
CA GLY A 86 3.36 8.80 -1.32
C GLY A 86 3.15 10.30 -1.17
N TYR A 87 3.27 11.02 -2.27
CA TYR A 87 3.07 12.47 -2.36
C TYR A 87 1.98 12.81 -3.37
N GLU A 88 1.16 13.79 -3.04
CA GLU A 88 0.13 14.31 -3.96
C GLU A 88 0.78 14.95 -5.18
N ALA A 89 0.32 14.62 -6.38
CA ALA A 89 0.85 15.15 -7.64
C ALA A 89 0.86 16.70 -7.72
N GLN A 90 0.02 17.38 -6.94
CA GLN A 90 0.05 18.84 -6.78
C GLN A 90 1.41 19.38 -6.32
N LEU A 91 2.15 18.61 -5.53
CA LEU A 91 3.44 18.99 -4.99
C LEU A 91 4.49 19.16 -6.09
N ILE A 92 4.38 18.43 -7.21
CA ILE A 92 5.32 18.50 -8.35
C ILE A 92 5.45 19.92 -8.90
N SER A 93 4.32 20.61 -9.08
CA SER A 93 4.33 22.00 -9.58
C SER A 93 5.11 22.92 -8.65
N ALA A 94 5.00 22.71 -7.32
CA ALA A 94 5.71 23.49 -6.33
C ALA A 94 7.21 23.16 -6.33
N ILE A 95 7.57 21.88 -6.41
CA ILE A 95 8.97 21.40 -6.49
C ILE A 95 9.69 22.00 -7.71
N LEU A 96 9.05 21.97 -8.88
CA LEU A 96 9.68 22.50 -10.10
C LEU A 96 9.83 24.02 -10.07
N SER A 97 8.86 24.71 -9.48
CA SER A 97 8.91 26.15 -9.31
C SER A 97 9.99 26.55 -8.29
N SER A 98 10.13 25.81 -7.17
CA SER A 98 11.11 26.12 -6.11
C SER A 98 12.54 25.76 -6.49
N SER A 99 12.74 24.63 -7.18
CA SER A 99 14.05 24.23 -7.72
C SER A 99 14.54 25.17 -8.82
N GLY A 100 13.63 25.94 -9.41
CA GLY A 100 13.84 26.79 -10.57
C GLY A 100 14.23 26.00 -11.82
N ALA A 101 13.89 24.71 -11.89
CA ALA A 101 14.07 23.87 -13.07
C ALA A 101 13.26 24.41 -14.26
N ILE A 102 12.15 25.09 -13.96
CA ILE A 102 11.31 25.79 -14.94
C ILE A 102 11.25 27.29 -14.65
N ARG A 103 10.93 28.09 -15.67
CA ARG A 103 10.59 29.51 -15.54
C ARG A 103 9.09 29.68 -15.54
N GLY A 104 8.56 30.33 -14.51
CA GLY A 104 7.14 30.62 -14.39
C GLY A 104 6.34 29.41 -13.92
N ARG A 105 5.30 29.04 -14.67
CA ARG A 105 4.32 28.02 -14.31
C ARG A 105 3.99 27.15 -15.52
N PHE A 106 3.43 25.97 -15.28
CA PHE A 106 3.01 25.09 -16.36
C PHE A 106 1.93 25.72 -17.25
N HIS A 107 2.05 25.43 -18.53
CA HIS A 107 1.07 25.69 -19.57
C HIS A 107 0.39 24.38 -19.95
N TYR A 108 -0.88 24.47 -20.33
CA TYR A 108 -1.69 23.31 -20.68
C TYR A 108 -2.46 23.57 -21.97
N GLU A 109 -2.38 22.61 -22.89
CA GLU A 109 -3.23 22.55 -24.07
C GLU A 109 -4.26 21.43 -23.87
N TYR A 110 -5.51 21.71 -24.21
CA TYR A 110 -6.62 20.77 -24.10
C TYR A 110 -7.18 20.49 -25.49
N GLY A 111 -7.28 19.22 -25.85
CA GLY A 111 -7.94 18.79 -27.07
C GLY A 111 -9.22 18.00 -26.80
N GLY A 112 -10.13 18.00 -27.77
CA GLY A 112 -11.40 17.28 -27.74
C GLY A 112 -12.54 18.01 -27.01
N ASP A 113 -13.73 17.40 -27.01
CA ASP A 113 -14.94 17.95 -26.39
C ASP A 113 -15.13 17.46 -24.96
N TRP A 114 -14.61 18.23 -24.00
CA TRP A 114 -14.70 17.93 -22.57
C TRP A 114 -16.11 18.04 -21.99
N SER A 115 -17.07 18.60 -22.72
CA SER A 115 -18.43 18.88 -22.23
C SER A 115 -19.21 17.62 -21.88
N LYS A 116 -18.80 16.47 -22.41
CA LYS A 116 -19.42 15.17 -22.16
C LYS A 116 -18.92 14.53 -20.86
N CYS A 117 -17.63 14.67 -20.55
CA CYS A 117 -16.98 14.10 -19.36
C CYS A 117 -17.04 15.01 -18.12
N ILE A 118 -18.20 15.62 -17.86
CA ILE A 118 -18.44 16.47 -16.67
C ILE A 118 -19.50 15.91 -15.72
N ARG A 119 -20.24 14.88 -16.15
CA ARG A 119 -21.40 14.37 -15.42
C ARG A 119 -21.03 13.17 -14.56
N SER A 120 -21.40 13.22 -13.28
CA SER A 120 -21.28 12.08 -12.36
C SER A 120 -22.65 11.73 -11.80
N LYS A 121 -22.91 10.44 -11.58
CA LYS A 121 -24.15 9.96 -10.94
C LYS A 121 -23.83 9.15 -9.69
N ASP A 122 -24.72 9.23 -8.71
CA ASP A 122 -24.64 8.41 -7.51
C ASP A 122 -25.35 7.08 -7.77
N VAL A 123 -24.64 5.97 -7.64
CA VAL A 123 -25.18 4.61 -7.82
C VAL A 123 -25.00 3.86 -6.51
N THR A 124 -26.08 3.23 -6.06
CA THR A 124 -26.01 2.32 -4.91
C THR A 124 -25.40 1.01 -5.36
N VAL A 125 -24.19 0.74 -4.92
CA VAL A 125 -23.47 -0.51 -5.21
C VAL A 125 -23.53 -1.39 -3.97
N THR A 126 -24.01 -2.62 -4.13
CA THR A 126 -23.95 -3.63 -3.08
C THR A 126 -22.53 -4.19 -3.02
N LYS A 127 -21.80 -3.90 -1.94
CA LYS A 127 -20.46 -4.44 -1.71
C LYS A 127 -20.50 -5.58 -0.71
N THR A 128 -19.86 -6.70 -1.05
CA THR A 128 -19.73 -7.86 -0.18
C THR A 128 -18.49 -7.69 0.70
N GLY A 129 -18.69 -7.48 1.99
CA GLY A 129 -17.62 -7.42 2.99
C GLY A 129 -17.53 -8.70 3.82
N SER A 130 -16.51 -8.79 4.68
CA SER A 130 -16.28 -9.92 5.58
C SER A 130 -17.39 -10.17 6.63
N LYS A 131 -18.38 -9.25 6.74
CA LYS A 131 -19.54 -9.35 7.65
C LYS A 131 -20.90 -9.34 6.91
N GLY A 132 -20.91 -9.54 5.59
CA GLY A 132 -22.13 -9.55 4.76
C GLY A 132 -22.12 -8.47 3.66
N SER A 133 -23.18 -8.45 2.86
CA SER A 133 -23.38 -7.41 1.84
C SER A 133 -23.89 -6.13 2.47
N TYR A 134 -23.25 -5.00 2.19
CA TYR A 134 -23.72 -3.68 2.56
C TYR A 134 -23.91 -2.82 1.31
N GLU A 135 -24.95 -1.99 1.32
CA GLU A 135 -25.17 -1.02 0.27
C GLU A 135 -24.30 0.22 0.54
N LYS A 136 -23.56 0.65 -0.47
CA LYS A 136 -22.79 1.89 -0.42
C LYS A 136 -23.13 2.70 -1.65
N THR A 137 -23.56 3.94 -1.42
CA THR A 137 -23.69 4.92 -2.50
C THR A 137 -22.28 5.32 -2.93
N GLU A 138 -21.92 4.99 -4.17
CA GLU A 138 -20.66 5.39 -4.79
C GLU A 138 -20.96 6.26 -6.01
N ARG A 139 -20.20 7.35 -6.13
CA ARG A 139 -20.30 8.25 -7.28
C ARG A 139 -19.54 7.63 -8.45
N VAL A 140 -20.23 7.37 -9.54
CA VAL A 140 -19.67 6.78 -10.76
C VAL A 140 -19.81 7.76 -11.93
N ARG A 141 -18.99 7.57 -12.97
CA ARG A 141 -19.05 8.40 -14.18
C ARG A 141 -20.39 8.21 -14.89
N ASP A 142 -20.92 9.29 -15.46
CA ASP A 142 -22.14 9.31 -16.27
C ASP A 142 -21.81 9.61 -17.75
N TRP A 143 -20.71 9.05 -18.25
CA TRP A 143 -20.26 9.09 -19.65
C TRP A 143 -19.64 7.73 -20.04
N SER A 144 -19.56 7.44 -21.35
CA SER A 144 -19.01 6.18 -21.89
C SER A 144 -17.52 6.30 -22.25
N ASP A 145 -16.85 5.18 -22.57
CA ASP A 145 -15.46 5.21 -23.04
C ASP A 145 -15.31 5.89 -24.42
N GLU A 146 -16.36 5.85 -25.25
CA GLU A 146 -16.41 6.54 -26.54
C GLU A 146 -16.42 8.05 -26.38
N ASP A 147 -17.03 8.55 -25.29
CA ASP A 147 -17.02 9.98 -24.96
C ASP A 147 -15.62 10.48 -24.56
N GLU A 148 -14.73 9.57 -24.16
CA GLU A 148 -13.33 9.89 -23.80
C GLU A 148 -12.40 9.93 -25.03
N ASP A 149 -12.88 9.50 -26.20
CA ASP A 149 -12.07 9.45 -27.41
C ASP A 149 -11.67 10.86 -27.90
N GLY A 150 -10.40 11.00 -28.30
CA GLY A 150 -9.82 12.28 -28.70
C GLY A 150 -9.66 13.32 -27.58
N LEU A 151 -10.07 13.04 -26.33
CA LEU A 151 -9.82 13.92 -25.20
C LEU A 151 -8.38 13.80 -24.74
N TYR A 152 -7.62 14.89 -24.80
CA TYR A 152 -6.25 14.91 -24.32
C TYR A 152 -5.86 16.19 -23.60
N ILE A 153 -4.84 16.08 -22.75
CA ILE A 153 -4.12 17.21 -22.17
C ILE A 153 -2.65 17.08 -22.53
N ARG A 154 -2.05 18.22 -22.88
CA ARG A 154 -0.61 18.34 -23.05
C ARG A 154 -0.08 19.35 -22.04
N ALA A 155 0.86 18.94 -21.21
CA ALA A 155 1.55 19.84 -20.27
C ALA A 155 2.85 20.36 -20.92
N GLY A 156 3.20 21.61 -20.63
CA GLY A 156 4.46 22.20 -21.06
C GLY A 156 4.95 23.25 -20.09
N ALA A 157 6.26 23.47 -20.03
CA ALA A 157 6.86 24.54 -19.26
C ALA A 157 8.14 25.03 -19.95
N ILE A 158 8.57 26.25 -19.63
CA ILE A 158 9.84 26.80 -20.12
C ILE A 158 10.95 26.28 -19.22
N ILE A 159 11.85 25.44 -19.75
CA ILE A 159 12.95 24.88 -18.97
C ILE A 159 14.00 25.97 -18.70
N ARG A 160 14.72 25.88 -17.57
CA ARG A 160 15.82 26.80 -17.27
C ARG A 160 16.85 26.81 -18.40
N GLY A 161 17.01 27.96 -19.02
CA GLY A 161 17.95 28.17 -20.14
C GLY A 161 17.24 28.27 -21.48
N GLU A 162 15.99 27.82 -21.58
CA GLU A 162 15.16 27.94 -22.76
C GLU A 162 14.29 29.21 -22.70
N THR A 163 13.79 29.61 -23.87
CA THR A 163 12.89 30.75 -24.06
C THR A 163 11.49 30.35 -24.49
N GLU A 164 11.36 29.17 -25.10
CA GLU A 164 10.09 28.63 -25.59
C GLU A 164 9.53 27.58 -24.64
N ILE A 165 8.24 27.27 -24.80
CA ILE A 165 7.57 26.23 -24.01
C ILE A 165 7.98 24.89 -24.57
N THR A 166 8.62 24.07 -23.75
CA THR A 166 8.87 22.67 -24.07
C THR A 166 7.64 21.86 -23.71
N TRP A 167 6.91 21.45 -24.74
CA TRP A 167 5.68 20.69 -24.59
C TRP A 167 5.94 19.19 -24.51
N GLY A 168 5.25 18.50 -23.60
CA GLY A 168 5.26 17.03 -23.50
C GLY A 168 4.46 16.37 -24.62
N GLU A 169 4.26 15.06 -24.53
CA GLU A 169 3.33 14.36 -25.44
C GLU A 169 1.87 14.60 -25.01
N PRO A 170 0.91 14.59 -25.95
CA PRO A 170 -0.51 14.59 -25.61
C PRO A 170 -0.89 13.33 -24.83
N LEU A 171 -1.38 13.51 -23.61
CA LEU A 171 -1.90 12.42 -22.77
C LEU A 171 -3.40 12.29 -23.00
N TYR A 172 -3.83 11.18 -23.59
CA TYR A 172 -5.23 10.91 -23.89
C TYR A 172 -5.96 10.29 -22.71
N LEU A 173 -7.15 10.79 -22.37
CA LEU A 173 -7.93 10.29 -21.24
C LEU A 173 -8.24 8.78 -21.39
N ALA A 174 -8.64 8.37 -22.59
CA ALA A 174 -8.92 6.97 -22.91
C ALA A 174 -7.72 6.02 -22.69
N SER A 175 -6.49 6.51 -22.82
CA SER A 175 -5.26 5.73 -22.59
C SER A 175 -4.92 5.54 -21.11
N VAL A 176 -5.52 6.31 -20.21
CA VAL A 176 -5.25 6.23 -18.76
C VAL A 176 -5.98 5.04 -18.15
N ALA A 177 -5.26 3.93 -18.01
CA ALA A 177 -5.78 2.69 -17.44
C ALA A 177 -5.95 2.74 -15.91
N ILE A 178 -5.04 3.41 -15.20
CA ILE A 178 -5.01 3.43 -13.73
C ILE A 178 -5.66 4.71 -13.23
N ARG A 179 -6.75 4.59 -12.46
CA ARG A 179 -7.56 5.71 -11.95
C ARG A 179 -7.94 5.51 -10.49
N ASN A 180 -6.97 5.44 -9.59
CA ASN A 180 -7.23 5.06 -8.19
C ASN A 180 -7.86 6.17 -7.33
N SER A 181 -7.93 7.40 -7.85
CA SER A 181 -8.59 8.51 -7.18
C SER A 181 -10.08 8.58 -7.48
N PRO A 182 -10.98 8.73 -6.47
CA PRO A 182 -12.40 8.98 -6.73
C PRO A 182 -12.64 10.31 -7.47
N LEU A 183 -11.64 11.19 -7.50
CA LEU A 183 -11.69 12.44 -8.25
C LEU A 183 -11.65 12.23 -9.76
N TRP A 184 -11.28 11.05 -10.28
CA TRP A 184 -11.38 10.75 -11.71
C TRP A 184 -12.83 10.79 -12.21
N VAL A 185 -13.81 10.51 -11.33
CA VAL A 185 -15.24 10.58 -11.66
C VAL A 185 -15.78 12.01 -11.61
N THR A 186 -15.33 12.81 -10.64
CA THR A 186 -15.92 14.14 -10.39
C THR A 186 -15.14 15.27 -11.06
N LYS A 187 -13.83 15.11 -11.22
CA LYS A 187 -12.91 16.10 -11.77
C LYS A 187 -11.86 15.43 -12.68
N PRO A 188 -12.28 14.69 -13.74
CA PRO A 188 -11.35 13.97 -14.63
C PRO A 188 -10.30 14.90 -15.25
N LYS A 189 -10.73 16.10 -15.69
CA LYS A 189 -9.86 17.12 -16.28
C LYS A 189 -8.73 17.58 -15.35
N GLN A 190 -9.00 17.61 -14.04
CA GLN A 190 -7.99 17.96 -13.04
C GLN A 190 -7.01 16.79 -12.79
N GLN A 191 -7.52 15.55 -12.77
CA GLN A 191 -6.68 14.37 -12.53
C GLN A 191 -5.71 14.11 -13.69
N ILE A 192 -6.20 14.15 -14.94
CA ILE A 192 -5.32 13.98 -16.11
C ILE A 192 -4.33 15.14 -16.26
N LEU A 193 -4.70 16.36 -15.81
CA LEU A 193 -3.75 17.47 -15.74
C LEU A 193 -2.58 17.15 -14.81
N TYR A 194 -2.86 16.63 -13.61
CA TYR A 194 -1.79 16.26 -12.67
C TYR A 194 -0.92 15.13 -13.20
N LEU A 195 -1.52 14.15 -13.88
CA LEU A 195 -0.79 13.06 -14.53
C LEU A 195 0.12 13.60 -15.65
N ALA A 196 -0.39 14.46 -16.53
CA ALA A 196 0.41 15.10 -17.58
C ALA A 196 1.56 15.93 -17.01
N THR A 197 1.33 16.68 -15.92
CA THR A 197 2.39 17.41 -15.19
C THR A 197 3.42 16.44 -14.64
N LYS A 198 3.01 15.33 -14.03
CA LYS A 198 3.92 14.30 -13.48
C LYS A 198 4.80 13.72 -14.58
N ASP A 199 4.21 13.29 -15.69
CA ASP A 199 4.93 12.63 -16.78
C ASP A 199 5.92 13.58 -17.45
N TRP A 200 5.49 14.83 -17.70
CA TRP A 200 6.39 15.88 -18.19
C TRP A 200 7.57 16.11 -17.24
N SER A 201 7.30 16.18 -15.93
CA SER A 201 8.32 16.44 -14.92
C SER A 201 9.33 15.30 -14.81
N LYS A 202 8.87 14.06 -14.94
CA LYS A 202 9.72 12.87 -15.00
C LYS A 202 10.58 12.85 -16.27
N ALA A 203 10.03 13.28 -17.41
CA ALA A 203 10.75 13.30 -18.67
C ALA A 203 11.83 14.40 -18.74
N TYR A 204 11.49 15.63 -18.38
CA TYR A 204 12.35 16.81 -18.62
C TYR A 204 13.08 17.32 -17.38
N CYS A 205 12.57 17.04 -16.18
CA CYS A 205 13.16 17.52 -14.93
C CYS A 205 13.30 16.40 -13.87
N PRO A 206 13.84 15.21 -14.22
CA PRO A 206 13.89 14.07 -13.30
C PRO A 206 14.69 14.37 -12.02
N ALA A 207 15.76 15.16 -12.13
CA ALA A 207 16.61 15.55 -11.00
C ALA A 207 15.90 16.47 -9.99
N ALA A 208 14.85 17.19 -10.38
CA ALA A 208 14.06 17.98 -9.44
C ALA A 208 13.07 17.08 -8.68
N VAL A 209 12.53 16.07 -9.35
CA VAL A 209 11.45 15.22 -8.84
C VAL A 209 11.96 14.00 -8.04
N MET A 210 13.18 13.51 -8.33
CA MET A 210 13.97 12.59 -7.47
C MET A 210 13.19 11.42 -6.86
N GLY A 211 12.53 10.61 -7.68
CA GLY A 211 11.86 9.40 -7.20
C GLY A 211 10.50 9.63 -6.53
N PHE A 212 9.90 10.81 -6.68
CA PHE A 212 8.51 11.11 -6.34
C PHE A 212 7.55 9.98 -6.73
N GLN A 213 6.71 9.56 -5.80
CA GLN A 213 5.71 8.50 -5.99
C GLN A 213 4.34 9.05 -5.62
N ASP A 214 3.38 8.95 -6.53
CA ASP A 214 1.98 9.27 -6.26
C ASP A 214 1.14 8.00 -6.00
N ALA A 215 -0.16 8.17 -5.84
CA ALA A 215 -1.05 7.10 -5.41
C ALA A 215 -1.12 5.99 -6.48
N ASP A 216 -1.07 6.39 -7.75
CA ASP A 216 -1.09 5.47 -8.87
C ASP A 216 0.23 4.69 -8.96
N ASP A 217 1.38 5.34 -8.75
CA ASP A 217 2.70 4.70 -8.71
C ASP A 217 2.81 3.65 -7.58
N LEU A 218 2.20 3.92 -6.42
CA LEU A 218 2.26 3.05 -5.24
C LEU A 218 1.34 1.83 -5.34
N SER A 219 0.14 2.00 -5.92
CA SER A 219 -0.84 0.91 -6.06
C SER A 219 -0.37 -0.24 -6.96
N TYR A 220 0.48 0.06 -7.94
CA TYR A 220 0.94 -0.90 -8.95
C TYR A 220 2.05 -1.83 -8.44
N ARG A 221 2.79 -1.42 -7.40
CA ARG A 221 3.96 -2.15 -6.89
C ARG A 221 3.64 -3.00 -5.66
N GLU A 222 2.61 -3.83 -5.74
CA GLU A 222 2.60 -5.04 -4.90
C GLU A 222 3.78 -5.91 -5.36
N GLU A 223 4.81 -6.01 -4.52
CA GLU A 223 6.01 -6.80 -4.79
C GLU A 223 5.60 -8.26 -5.00
N LYS A 224 5.60 -8.70 -6.26
CA LYS A 224 5.48 -10.12 -6.60
C LYS A 224 6.83 -10.75 -6.29
N GLU A 225 6.91 -11.62 -5.29
CA GLU A 225 8.10 -12.45 -5.07
C GLU A 225 8.35 -13.30 -6.32
N ILE A 226 9.36 -12.93 -7.12
CA ILE A 226 9.71 -13.66 -8.35
C ILE A 226 10.70 -14.80 -8.05
N ASN A 227 11.31 -14.80 -6.86
CA ASN A 227 12.19 -15.88 -6.42
C ASN A 227 12.29 -15.89 -4.88
N PRO A 228 11.61 -16.81 -4.16
CA PRO A 228 11.87 -16.96 -2.75
C PRO A 228 13.33 -17.45 -2.61
N ALA A 229 14.19 -16.69 -1.94
CA ALA A 229 15.51 -17.17 -1.61
C ALA A 229 15.37 -18.48 -0.81
N PRO A 230 16.10 -19.55 -1.14
CA PRO A 230 16.06 -20.76 -0.34
C PRO A 230 16.51 -20.37 1.06
N VAL A 231 15.59 -20.51 2.02
CA VAL A 231 15.85 -20.27 3.43
C VAL A 231 16.99 -21.20 3.81
N GLN A 232 18.18 -20.64 3.96
CA GLN A 232 19.36 -21.37 4.41
C GLN A 232 19.05 -21.79 5.84
N ARG A 233 18.67 -23.06 6.03
CA ARG A 233 18.46 -23.64 7.35
C ARG A 233 19.80 -23.58 8.09
N MET A 234 19.98 -22.56 8.93
CA MET A 234 21.04 -22.58 9.92
C MET A 234 20.77 -23.77 10.83
N SER A 235 21.73 -24.70 10.88
CA SER A 235 21.71 -25.83 11.81
C SER A 235 21.98 -25.34 13.23
N VAL A 236 21.31 -25.97 14.21
CA VAL A 236 21.26 -25.69 15.66
C VAL A 236 22.63 -25.67 16.38
N ALA A 237 23.76 -25.86 15.68
CA ALA A 237 25.07 -26.07 16.29
C ALA A 237 25.91 -24.80 16.54
N GLU A 238 25.48 -23.59 16.12
CA GLU A 238 26.27 -22.36 16.29
C GLU A 238 25.79 -21.40 17.41
N ILE A 239 24.80 -21.78 18.24
CA ILE A 239 24.27 -20.93 19.34
C ILE A 239 24.71 -21.41 20.73
N THR A 240 25.81 -22.15 20.83
CA THR A 240 26.41 -22.47 22.15
C THR A 240 27.85 -21.98 22.18
N GLY A 241 28.02 -20.68 22.44
CA GLY A 241 29.34 -20.11 22.68
C GLY A 241 29.35 -18.60 22.90
N GLY A 242 29.12 -18.17 24.15
CA GLY A 242 29.80 -17.00 24.68
C GLY A 242 28.96 -15.79 25.11
N ALA A 243 29.16 -15.44 26.39
CA ALA A 243 29.11 -14.11 27.00
C ALA A 243 27.75 -13.52 27.45
N GLU A 244 27.60 -13.57 28.77
CA GLU A 244 26.95 -12.63 29.70
C GLU A 244 26.68 -11.22 29.14
N ILE A 245 25.47 -10.69 29.41
CA ILE A 245 25.18 -9.28 29.78
C ILE A 245 23.72 -9.16 30.29
N THR A 246 23.62 -8.72 31.56
CA THR A 246 22.51 -8.07 32.29
C THR A 246 21.09 -8.67 32.34
N HIS A 247 20.76 -9.15 33.55
CA HIS A 247 19.44 -9.54 34.06
C HIS A 247 18.54 -8.31 34.32
N SER A 248 17.62 -7.98 33.42
CA SER A 248 16.36 -7.29 33.77
C SER A 248 15.34 -7.26 32.61
N ALA A 249 15.80 -7.34 31.35
CA ALA A 249 14.93 -7.29 30.16
C ALA A 249 14.49 -8.67 29.59
N LYS A 250 14.97 -9.79 30.14
CA LYS A 250 14.72 -11.14 29.63
C LYS A 250 13.44 -11.81 30.15
N GLU A 251 12.88 -11.36 31.27
CA GLU A 251 11.64 -11.97 31.82
C GLU A 251 10.38 -11.51 31.06
N SER A 252 10.36 -10.28 30.55
CA SER A 252 9.24 -9.74 29.76
C SER A 252 9.23 -10.25 28.31
N THR A 253 10.40 -10.52 27.72
CA THR A 253 10.51 -11.13 26.38
C THR A 253 10.18 -12.62 26.39
N GLY A 254 10.64 -13.38 27.39
CA GLY A 254 10.31 -14.81 27.52
C GLY A 254 8.81 -15.09 27.73
N ASN A 255 8.08 -14.16 28.34
CA ASN A 255 6.62 -14.29 28.52
C ASN A 255 5.87 -14.10 27.18
N ILE A 256 6.30 -13.13 26.35
CA ILE A 256 5.68 -12.86 25.04
C ILE A 256 5.91 -14.02 24.07
N ASP A 257 7.12 -14.58 24.05
CA ASP A 257 7.44 -15.73 23.19
C ASP A 257 6.63 -16.97 23.60
N SER A 258 6.47 -17.23 24.90
CA SER A 258 5.62 -18.31 25.41
C SER A 258 4.15 -18.15 25.02
N ILE A 259 3.62 -16.93 25.08
CA ILE A 259 2.23 -16.63 24.65
C ILE A 259 2.09 -16.86 23.15
N ALA A 260 3.08 -16.46 22.35
CA ALA A 260 3.05 -16.67 20.91
C ALA A 260 3.08 -18.17 20.55
N ASP A 261 3.88 -18.97 21.25
CA ASP A 261 3.92 -20.42 21.06
C ASP A 261 2.60 -21.09 21.45
N GLU A 262 1.97 -20.68 22.56
CA GLU A 262 0.63 -21.17 22.93
C GLU A 262 -0.40 -20.88 21.82
N PHE A 263 -0.35 -19.70 21.22
CA PHE A 263 -1.22 -19.39 20.09
C PHE A 263 -0.91 -20.22 18.85
N ARG A 264 0.36 -20.51 18.55
CA ARG A 264 0.73 -21.38 17.42
C ARG A 264 0.15 -22.78 17.61
N ASP A 265 0.27 -23.34 18.81
CA ASP A 265 -0.27 -24.66 19.15
C ASP A 265 -1.81 -24.69 19.07
N ARG A 266 -2.47 -23.65 19.57
CA ARG A 266 -3.94 -23.53 19.50
C ARG A 266 -4.44 -23.36 18.07
N ILE A 267 -3.68 -22.66 17.20
CA ILE A 267 -3.99 -22.56 15.78
C ILE A 267 -3.84 -23.94 15.13
N GLU A 268 -2.75 -24.66 15.37
CA GLU A 268 -2.49 -25.96 14.76
C GLU A 268 -3.54 -27.00 15.16
N ASN A 269 -3.97 -26.98 16.42
CA ASN A 269 -4.94 -27.92 16.97
C ASN A 269 -6.41 -27.52 16.73
N ALA A 270 -6.70 -26.36 16.12
CA ALA A 270 -8.07 -25.97 15.80
C ALA A 270 -8.65 -26.90 14.72
N GLY A 271 -9.57 -27.78 15.13
CA GLY A 271 -10.23 -28.76 14.26
C GLY A 271 -11.60 -28.31 13.76
N SER A 272 -12.14 -27.21 14.28
CA SER A 272 -13.42 -26.65 13.84
C SER A 272 -13.33 -25.17 13.45
N VAL A 273 -14.28 -24.74 12.63
CA VAL A 273 -14.40 -23.34 12.18
C VAL A 273 -14.58 -22.41 13.39
N ASP A 274 -15.33 -22.84 14.41
CA ASP A 274 -15.57 -22.07 15.62
C ASP A 274 -14.34 -21.98 16.52
N GLN A 275 -13.55 -23.06 16.63
CA GLN A 275 -12.25 -23.03 17.30
C GLN A 275 -11.28 -22.07 16.61
N ALA A 276 -11.19 -22.11 15.27
CA ALA A 276 -10.32 -21.20 14.52
C ALA A 276 -10.75 -19.73 14.67
N LYS A 277 -12.06 -19.44 14.72
CA LYS A 277 -12.60 -18.10 15.00
C LYS A 277 -12.28 -17.64 16.43
N ALA A 278 -12.42 -18.52 17.41
CA ALA A 278 -12.13 -18.21 18.81
C ALA A 278 -10.64 -17.87 19.01
N VAL A 279 -9.73 -18.69 18.47
CA VAL A 279 -8.29 -18.44 18.53
C VAL A 279 -7.93 -17.11 17.87
N ARG A 280 -8.54 -16.78 16.73
CA ARG A 280 -8.34 -15.47 16.08
C ARG A 280 -8.83 -14.29 16.93
N ALA A 281 -9.95 -14.44 17.62
CA ALA A 281 -10.46 -13.39 18.50
C ALA A 281 -9.52 -13.15 19.69
N ASP A 282 -8.95 -14.22 20.25
CA ASP A 282 -7.99 -14.13 21.35
C ASP A 282 -6.66 -13.49 20.91
N ILE A 283 -6.19 -13.76 19.68
CA ILE A 283 -5.00 -13.08 19.13
C ILE A 283 -5.26 -11.56 18.96
N GLU A 284 -6.47 -11.16 18.58
CA GLU A 284 -6.85 -9.75 18.43
C GLU A 284 -6.96 -9.03 19.79
N SER A 285 -7.39 -9.72 20.85
CA SER A 285 -7.45 -9.14 22.20
C SER A 285 -6.06 -8.93 22.82
N GLN A 286 -5.05 -9.71 22.39
CA GLN A 286 -3.67 -9.61 22.87
C GLN A 286 -2.73 -8.81 21.96
N LYS A 287 -3.27 -8.06 20.99
CA LYS A 287 -2.50 -7.28 20.02
C LYS A 287 -1.49 -6.32 20.65
N SER A 288 -1.84 -5.68 21.77
CA SER A 288 -0.96 -4.75 22.49
C SER A 288 0.23 -5.45 23.17
N VAL A 289 0.06 -6.73 23.53
CA VAL A 289 1.07 -7.55 24.23
C VAL A 289 2.02 -8.23 23.24
N LEU A 290 1.48 -8.76 22.13
CA LEU A 290 2.24 -9.50 21.11
C LEU A 290 3.15 -8.59 20.25
N GLY A 291 2.83 -7.30 20.14
CA GLY A 291 3.50 -6.40 19.20
C GLY A 291 3.10 -6.68 17.74
N SER A 292 3.45 -5.76 16.83
CA SER A 292 2.95 -5.77 15.45
C SER A 292 3.38 -7.01 14.64
N ALA A 293 4.60 -7.49 14.83
CA ALA A 293 5.17 -8.59 14.06
C ALA A 293 4.51 -9.94 14.41
N LEU A 294 4.53 -10.35 15.68
CA LEU A 294 3.92 -11.60 16.14
C LEU A 294 2.40 -11.60 15.94
N PHE A 295 1.74 -10.46 16.21
CA PHE A 295 0.31 -10.33 15.94
C PHE A 295 -0.03 -10.61 14.46
N THR A 296 0.75 -10.04 13.53
CA THR A 296 0.51 -10.24 12.09
C THR A 296 0.77 -11.69 11.67
N GLU A 297 1.84 -12.30 12.18
CA GLU A 297 2.16 -13.72 11.95
C GLU A 297 1.02 -14.64 12.42
N LEU A 298 0.64 -14.54 13.70
CA LEU A 298 -0.37 -15.38 14.33
C LEU A 298 -1.75 -15.20 13.69
N LYS A 299 -2.13 -13.96 13.38
CA LYS A 299 -3.37 -13.66 12.67
C LYS A 299 -3.41 -14.31 11.29
N ASN A 300 -2.33 -14.24 10.52
CA ASN A 300 -2.24 -14.86 9.21
C ASN A 300 -2.32 -16.39 9.29
N LYS A 301 -1.64 -17.00 10.28
CA LYS A 301 -1.73 -18.45 10.55
C LYS A 301 -3.15 -18.87 10.95
N ALA A 302 -3.82 -18.12 11.82
CA ALA A 302 -5.20 -18.39 12.22
C ALA A 302 -6.18 -18.31 11.04
N VAL A 303 -6.00 -17.33 10.15
CA VAL A 303 -6.79 -17.19 8.92
C VAL A 303 -6.55 -18.36 7.96
N LYS A 304 -5.30 -18.78 7.76
CA LYS A 304 -4.99 -19.96 6.94
C LYS A 304 -5.64 -21.22 7.50
N ARG A 305 -5.56 -21.44 8.82
CA ARG A 305 -6.20 -22.59 9.49
C ARG A 305 -7.71 -22.58 9.31
N TYR A 306 -8.35 -21.42 9.47
CA TYR A 306 -9.79 -21.26 9.24
C TYR A 306 -10.20 -21.76 7.85
N TYR A 307 -9.51 -21.31 6.80
CA TYR A 307 -9.85 -21.71 5.43
C TYR A 307 -9.56 -23.18 5.15
N LEU A 308 -8.52 -23.75 5.77
CA LEU A 308 -8.25 -25.19 5.69
C LEU A 308 -9.40 -26.00 6.28
N VAL A 309 -9.84 -25.67 7.50
CA VAL A 309 -10.93 -26.39 8.19
C VAL A 309 -12.27 -26.18 7.48
N ASP A 310 -12.55 -24.98 7.00
CA ASP A 310 -13.77 -24.68 6.23
C ASP A 310 -13.82 -25.46 4.90
N ALA A 311 -12.69 -25.51 4.17
CA ALA A 311 -12.58 -26.29 2.94
C ALA A 311 -12.76 -27.79 3.21
N ARG A 312 -12.10 -28.32 4.26
CA ARG A 312 -12.26 -29.72 4.68
C ARG A 312 -13.71 -30.06 4.99
N ASN A 313 -14.38 -29.25 5.82
CA ASN A 313 -15.75 -29.49 6.24
C ASN A 313 -16.74 -29.43 5.06
N LYS A 314 -16.54 -28.49 4.13
CA LYS A 314 -17.35 -28.40 2.91
C LYS A 314 -17.20 -29.62 2.02
N LEU A 315 -15.98 -30.14 1.91
CA LEU A 315 -15.69 -31.28 1.09
C LEU A 315 -16.21 -32.58 1.73
N GLU A 316 -15.99 -32.78 3.03
CA GLU A 316 -16.61 -33.86 3.80
C GLU A 316 -18.14 -33.83 3.71
N ALA A 317 -18.76 -32.65 3.86
CA ALA A 317 -20.21 -32.50 3.72
C ALA A 317 -20.68 -32.80 2.29
N SER A 318 -19.94 -32.36 1.27
CA SER A 318 -20.26 -32.67 -0.13
C SER A 318 -20.17 -34.16 -0.42
N ILE A 319 -19.18 -34.87 0.14
CA ILE A 319 -19.00 -36.31 -0.03
C ILE A 319 -20.08 -37.09 0.74
N ASN A 320 -20.34 -36.70 2.00
CA ASN A 320 -21.34 -37.36 2.85
C ASN A 320 -22.79 -37.12 2.39
N SER A 321 -23.02 -36.09 1.57
CA SER A 321 -24.34 -35.80 0.99
C SER A 321 -24.53 -36.35 -0.42
N LEU A 322 -23.58 -37.16 -0.92
CA LEU A 322 -23.72 -37.80 -2.22
C LEU A 322 -24.90 -38.80 -2.19
N PRO A 323 -25.80 -38.75 -3.20
CA PRO A 323 -26.84 -39.77 -3.38
C PRO A 323 -26.22 -41.15 -3.64
N ASN A 324 -27.02 -42.22 -3.55
CA ASN A 324 -26.52 -43.54 -3.90
C ASN A 324 -26.15 -43.62 -5.40
N PRO A 325 -25.14 -44.41 -5.78
CA PRO A 325 -24.84 -44.71 -7.17
C PRO A 325 -26.08 -45.15 -7.96
N GLY A 326 -26.37 -44.46 -9.08
CA GLY A 326 -27.52 -44.75 -9.95
C GLY A 326 -28.81 -43.97 -9.65
N GLU A 327 -28.86 -43.15 -8.61
CA GLU A 327 -29.99 -42.25 -8.36
C GLU A 327 -29.98 -41.02 -9.29
N PRO A 328 -31.15 -40.42 -9.62
CA PRO A 328 -31.22 -39.24 -10.48
C PRO A 328 -30.38 -38.08 -9.91
N GLY A 329 -29.39 -37.60 -10.66
CA GLY A 329 -28.52 -36.50 -10.24
C GLY A 329 -27.30 -36.90 -9.39
N ALA A 330 -27.06 -38.20 -9.16
CA ALA A 330 -25.87 -38.68 -8.45
C ALA A 330 -24.57 -38.30 -9.18
N SER A 331 -24.53 -38.43 -10.51
CA SER A 331 -23.38 -38.06 -11.34
C SER A 331 -23.09 -36.54 -11.28
N ASP A 332 -24.13 -35.71 -11.35
CA ASP A 332 -24.00 -34.25 -11.23
C ASP A 332 -23.54 -33.82 -9.83
N ALA A 333 -24.03 -34.49 -8.77
CA ALA A 333 -23.60 -34.24 -7.40
C ALA A 333 -22.13 -34.63 -7.19
N PHE A 334 -21.69 -35.74 -7.79
CA PHE A 334 -20.31 -36.18 -7.76
C PHE A 334 -19.38 -35.19 -8.50
N GLY A 335 -19.77 -34.73 -9.70
CA GLY A 335 -19.04 -33.71 -10.43
C GLY A 335 -18.93 -32.38 -9.68
N LYS A 336 -19.93 -32.01 -8.86
CA LYS A 336 -19.83 -30.85 -7.96
C LYS A 336 -18.80 -31.06 -6.85
N ALA A 337 -18.66 -32.27 -6.31
CA ALA A 337 -17.64 -32.60 -5.31
C ALA A 337 -16.22 -32.51 -5.90
N GLU A 338 -16.01 -33.01 -7.14
CA GLU A 338 -14.72 -32.88 -7.85
C GLU A 338 -14.35 -31.41 -8.13
N ASN A 339 -15.33 -30.62 -8.59
CA ASN A 339 -15.14 -29.19 -8.79
C ASN A 339 -14.83 -28.45 -7.47
N LEU A 340 -15.47 -28.85 -6.38
CA LEU A 340 -15.20 -28.29 -5.05
C LEU A 340 -13.78 -28.63 -4.56
N LEU A 341 -13.30 -29.85 -4.78
CA LEU A 341 -11.92 -30.25 -4.46
C LEU A 341 -10.91 -29.40 -5.28
N SER A 342 -11.11 -29.29 -6.59
CA SER A 342 -10.20 -28.52 -7.46
C SER A 342 -10.10 -27.04 -7.06
N SER A 343 -11.23 -26.40 -6.73
CA SER A 343 -11.28 -25.01 -6.27
C SER A 343 -10.72 -24.81 -4.86
N SER A 344 -10.76 -25.85 -4.02
CA SER A 344 -10.26 -25.82 -2.64
C SER A 344 -8.76 -26.09 -2.51
N LYS A 345 -8.06 -26.43 -3.62
CA LYS A 345 -6.63 -26.75 -3.64
C LYS A 345 -5.74 -25.71 -2.97
N ARG A 346 -6.04 -24.41 -3.09
CA ARG A 346 -5.21 -23.35 -2.48
C ARG A 346 -5.30 -23.29 -0.94
N HIS A 347 -6.29 -23.96 -0.36
CA HIS A 347 -6.63 -23.88 1.05
C HIS A 347 -6.39 -25.20 1.81
N LEU A 348 -6.40 -26.32 1.09
CA LEU A 348 -5.98 -27.62 1.61
C LEU A 348 -4.44 -27.70 1.60
N ASN A 349 -3.86 -28.43 2.55
CA ASN A 349 -2.47 -28.84 2.44
C ASN A 349 -2.37 -30.02 1.44
N ASP A 350 -1.16 -30.29 0.94
CA ASP A 350 -0.95 -31.32 -0.08
C ASP A 350 -1.44 -32.70 0.39
N GLU A 351 -1.22 -33.02 1.67
CA GLU A 351 -1.65 -34.30 2.26
C GLU A 351 -3.17 -34.49 2.29
N LEU A 352 -3.95 -33.50 2.76
CA LEU A 352 -5.42 -33.60 2.72
C LEU A 352 -5.94 -33.57 1.28
N PHE A 353 -5.33 -32.76 0.41
CA PHE A 353 -5.74 -32.70 -0.99
C PHE A 353 -5.58 -34.06 -1.67
N ASP A 354 -4.44 -34.73 -1.45
CA ASP A 354 -4.18 -36.07 -1.98
C ASP A 354 -5.14 -37.11 -1.38
N GLN A 355 -5.42 -37.06 -0.07
CA GLN A 355 -6.40 -37.95 0.56
C GLN A 355 -7.78 -37.84 -0.10
N PHE A 356 -8.31 -36.62 -0.27
CA PHE A 356 -9.61 -36.44 -0.92
C PHE A 356 -9.60 -36.79 -2.41
N THR A 357 -8.46 -36.57 -3.08
CA THR A 357 -8.28 -36.97 -4.49
C THR A 357 -8.38 -38.49 -4.63
N ILE A 358 -7.72 -39.24 -3.74
CA ILE A 358 -7.78 -40.71 -3.71
C ILE A 358 -9.21 -41.17 -3.41
N THR A 359 -9.86 -40.61 -2.38
CA THR A 359 -11.24 -40.98 -2.02
C THR A 359 -12.21 -40.77 -3.18
N LEU A 360 -12.13 -39.63 -3.88
CA LEU A 360 -12.97 -39.38 -5.04
C LEU A 360 -12.58 -40.28 -6.23
N ALA A 361 -11.30 -40.54 -6.46
CA ALA A 361 -10.85 -41.44 -7.53
C ALA A 361 -11.36 -42.88 -7.33
N ASP A 362 -11.37 -43.37 -6.10
CA ASP A 362 -11.89 -44.71 -5.75
C ASP A 362 -13.42 -44.79 -5.92
N MET A 363 -14.15 -43.71 -5.61
CA MET A 363 -15.61 -43.65 -5.78
C MET A 363 -16.04 -43.39 -7.23
N ARG A 364 -15.19 -42.80 -8.06
CA ARG A 364 -15.51 -42.37 -9.43
C ARG A 364 -16.16 -43.44 -10.31
N PRO A 365 -15.71 -44.72 -10.32
CA PRO A 365 -16.30 -45.77 -11.15
C PRO A 365 -17.76 -46.08 -10.80
N GLU A 366 -18.20 -45.78 -9.57
CA GLU A 366 -19.58 -46.03 -9.12
C GLU A 366 -20.54 -44.92 -9.58
N TYR A 367 -20.04 -43.69 -9.73
CA TYR A 367 -20.86 -42.49 -10.02
C TYR A 367 -20.81 -42.05 -11.48
N ILE A 368 -19.79 -42.46 -12.21
CA ILE A 368 -19.58 -42.18 -13.63
C ILE A 368 -19.43 -43.54 -14.34
N ALA A 369 -20.57 -44.19 -14.60
CA ALA A 369 -20.61 -45.31 -15.54
C ALA A 369 -20.55 -44.73 -16.95
N ASP A 370 -19.65 -45.27 -17.79
CA ASP A 370 -19.58 -44.96 -19.24
C ASP A 370 -20.92 -45.19 -19.97
#